data_AF-H1SJ33-F1
#
_entry.id   AF-H1SJ33-F1
#
_cell.length_a   1.000
_cell.length_b   1.000
_cell.length_c   1.000
_cell.angle_alpha   90.00
_cell.angle_beta   90.00
_cell.angle_gamma   90.00
#
_symmetry.space_group_name_H-M   'P 1'
#
loop_
_entity.id
_entity.type
_entity.pdbx_description
1 polymer ?
#
loop_
_entity_poly.entity_id
_entity_poly.type
_entity_poly.pdbx_seq_one_letter_code
_entity_poly.pdbx_strand_id
1 'polypeptide(L)'
;MALAYELHQHYQTAGRNDNAIKVGVSYQFPSTKISALYERLHYRTATGDLTRNGYYASLVQKLGPGSIRLGFALASNGAGNATETVGFFRSGADTGATQFTVGYDYPLSKRTALFTYYSRINNKKNAIYDFAINNLGVSAGADPQTFALGMRHNF
;
A
#
# COMPACT_ATOMS: atom_id res chain seq x y z
N MET A 1 13.27 -9.31 10.66
CA MET A 1 13.58 -8.91 9.27
C MET A 1 13.02 -9.97 8.35
N ALA A 2 12.43 -9.58 7.22
CA ALA A 2 11.91 -10.49 6.21
C ALA A 2 12.35 -10.00 4.82
N LEU A 3 12.71 -10.96 3.95
CA LEU A 3 13.01 -10.74 2.54
C LEU A 3 12.10 -11.68 1.74
N ALA A 4 11.47 -11.15 0.71
CA ALA A 4 10.64 -11.92 -0.21
C ALA A 4 11.01 -11.59 -1.65
N TYR A 5 11.04 -12.63 -2.49
CA TYR A 5 11.15 -12.55 -3.94
C TYR A 5 9.97 -13.30 -4.55
N GLU A 6 9.32 -12.66 -5.52
CA GLU A 6 8.14 -13.17 -6.20
C GLU A 6 8.41 -13.19 -7.70
N LEU A 7 8.08 -14.31 -8.36
CA LEU A 7 8.20 -14.51 -9.80
C LEU A 7 6.87 -15.05 -10.32
N HIS A 8 6.28 -14.33 -11.26
CA HIS A 8 5.11 -14.80 -12.01
C HIS A 8 5.52 -15.12 -13.43
N GLN A 9 5.11 -16.30 -13.90
CA GLN A 9 5.37 -16.76 -15.27
C GLN A 9 4.09 -16.66 -16.08
N HIS A 10 4.18 -16.04 -17.27
CA HIS A 10 3.08 -15.90 -18.22
C HIS A 10 1.83 -15.16 -17.68
N TYR A 11 1.96 -14.40 -16.58
CA TYR A 11 0.81 -13.83 -15.88
C TYR A 11 0.25 -12.58 -16.59
N GLN A 12 1.08 -11.55 -16.80
CA GLN A 12 0.62 -10.36 -17.54
C GLN A 12 0.64 -10.55 -19.05
N THR A 13 1.57 -11.36 -19.57
CA THR A 13 1.74 -11.59 -21.00
C THR A 13 2.32 -12.97 -21.26
N ALA A 14 1.74 -13.71 -22.20
CA ALA A 14 2.24 -15.02 -22.60
C ALA A 14 3.71 -14.93 -23.06
N GLY A 15 4.57 -15.75 -22.46
CA GLY A 15 6.00 -15.82 -22.79
C GLY A 15 6.86 -14.79 -22.03
N ARG A 16 6.27 -14.04 -21.09
CA ARG A 16 6.97 -13.07 -20.26
C ARG A 16 6.78 -13.37 -18.78
N ASN A 17 7.75 -12.94 -17.99
CA ASN A 17 7.77 -13.16 -16.54
C ASN A 17 7.86 -11.82 -15.82
N ASP A 18 7.05 -11.67 -14.78
CA ASP A 18 7.04 -10.52 -13.89
C ASP A 18 7.76 -10.87 -12.60
N ASN A 19 8.41 -9.91 -11.96
CA ASN A 19 9.05 -10.14 -10.67
C ASN A 19 8.88 -8.97 -9.70
N ALA A 20 8.97 -9.30 -8.41
CA ALA A 20 8.97 -8.32 -7.34
C ALA A 20 10.00 -8.71 -6.26
N ILE A 21 10.62 -7.69 -5.67
CA ILE A 21 11.43 -7.83 -4.47
C ILE A 21 10.76 -7.00 -3.37
N LYS A 22 10.58 -7.60 -2.20
CA LYS A 22 10.07 -6.91 -1.00
C LYS A 22 11.03 -7.14 0.17
N VAL A 23 11.40 -6.06 0.84
CA VAL A 23 12.26 -6.09 2.03
C VAL A 23 11.51 -5.43 3.16
N GLY A 24 11.32 -6.13 4.27
CA GLY A 24 10.59 -5.66 5.43
C GLY A 24 11.41 -5.76 6.72
N VAL A 25 11.40 -4.71 7.51
CA VAL A 25 11.96 -4.71 8.87
C VAL A 25 10.90 -4.26 9.86
N SER A 26 10.96 -4.81 11.07
CA SER A 26 10.09 -4.39 12.16
C SER A 26 10.82 -4.57 13.47
N TYR A 27 10.54 -3.67 14.40
CA TYR A 27 11.06 -3.73 15.75
C TYR A 27 9.93 -3.46 16.75
N GLN A 28 9.90 -4.26 17.83
CA GLN A 28 8.90 -4.20 18.88
C GLN A 28 9.56 -3.73 20.18
N PHE A 29 9.23 -2.52 20.60
CA PHE A 29 9.45 -2.00 21.94
C PHE A 29 8.30 -2.42 22.88
N PRO A 30 8.38 -2.22 24.21
CA PRO A 30 7.32 -2.65 25.13
C PRO A 30 5.91 -2.11 24.80
N SER A 31 5.82 -0.88 24.31
CA SER A 31 4.56 -0.21 23.97
C SER A 31 4.44 0.21 22.50
N THR A 32 5.52 0.14 21.73
CA THR A 32 5.58 0.66 20.36
C THR A 32 6.07 -0.42 19.41
N LYS A 33 5.43 -0.55 18.25
CA LYS A 33 5.96 -1.31 17.11
C LYS A 33 6.22 -0.34 15.97
N ILE A 34 7.40 -0.42 15.37
CA ILE A 34 7.74 0.33 14.16
C ILE A 34 8.05 -0.69 13.06
N SER A 35 7.55 -0.44 11.86
CA SER A 35 7.74 -1.29 10.69
C SER A 35 8.06 -0.44 9.47
N ALA A 36 8.97 -0.91 8.62
CA ALA A 36 9.28 -0.32 7.33
C ALA A 36 9.36 -1.40 6.26
N LEU A 37 8.94 -1.07 5.05
CA LEU A 37 8.95 -1.94 3.89
C LEU A 37 9.38 -1.17 2.64
N TYR A 38 10.21 -1.82 1.84
CA TYR A 38 10.54 -1.42 0.47
C TYR A 38 10.06 -2.49 -0.50
N GLU A 39 9.56 -2.06 -1.65
CA GLU A 39 9.15 -2.93 -2.75
C GLU A 39 9.69 -2.38 -4.06
N ARG A 40 10.16 -3.28 -4.94
CA ARG A 40 10.38 -2.98 -6.35
C ARG A 40 9.58 -3.96 -7.19
N LEU A 41 8.69 -3.43 -8.02
CA LEU A 41 7.92 -4.18 -8.99
C LEU A 41 8.56 -4.05 -10.37
N HIS A 42 8.57 -5.13 -11.14
CA HIS A 42 8.94 -5.18 -12.55
C HIS A 42 7.98 -6.08 -13.31
N TYR A 43 7.14 -5.47 -14.14
CA TYR A 43 6.23 -6.17 -15.04
C TYR A 43 6.77 -6.15 -16.46
N ARG A 44 6.65 -7.28 -17.15
CA ARG A 44 6.96 -7.43 -18.57
C ARG A 44 5.65 -7.58 -19.32
N THR A 45 5.09 -6.43 -19.70
CA THR A 45 3.81 -6.31 -20.42
C THR A 45 3.96 -6.64 -21.91
N ALA A 46 2.90 -6.54 -22.71
CA ALA A 46 2.97 -6.78 -24.14
C ALA A 46 3.73 -5.65 -24.87
N THR A 47 3.56 -4.40 -24.44
CA THR A 47 4.17 -3.24 -25.12
C THR A 47 5.54 -2.85 -24.55
N GLY A 48 5.91 -3.33 -23.35
CA GLY A 48 7.24 -3.06 -22.80
C GLY A 48 7.41 -3.47 -21.34
N ASP A 49 8.49 -2.98 -20.73
CA ASP A 49 8.76 -3.19 -19.31
C ASP A 49 8.19 -2.01 -18.49
N LEU A 50 7.72 -2.32 -17.28
CA LEU A 50 7.09 -1.38 -16.36
C LEU A 50 7.64 -1.60 -14.94
N THR A 51 8.30 -0.60 -14.36
CA THR A 51 8.95 -0.66 -13.03
C THR A 51 8.51 0.43 -12.07
N ARG A 52 8.40 0.11 -10.77
CA ARG A 52 8.08 1.10 -9.71
C ARG A 52 8.67 0.69 -8.37
N ASN A 53 9.20 1.68 -7.66
CA ASN A 53 9.63 1.55 -6.28
C ASN A 53 8.51 2.00 -5.33
N GLY A 54 8.25 1.23 -4.29
CA GLY A 54 7.29 1.49 -3.24
C GLY A 54 7.95 1.47 -1.87
N TYR A 55 7.46 2.32 -0.98
CA TYR A 55 7.89 2.38 0.40
C TYR A 55 6.68 2.43 1.32
N TYR A 56 6.78 1.78 2.47
CA TYR A 56 5.77 1.87 3.51
C TYR A 56 6.45 1.95 4.87
N ALA A 57 5.94 2.81 5.73
CA ALA A 57 6.33 2.89 7.13
C ALA A 57 5.08 2.90 8.00
N SER A 58 5.16 2.28 9.18
CA SER A 58 4.07 2.32 10.14
C SER A 58 4.55 2.29 11.57
N LEU A 59 3.70 2.82 12.43
CA LEU A 59 3.86 2.85 13.87
C LEU A 59 2.57 2.37 14.52
N VAL A 60 2.69 1.49 15.51
CA VAL A 60 1.59 1.10 16.39
C VAL A 60 2.03 1.39 17.82
N GLN A 61 1.29 2.24 18.51
CA GLN A 61 1.61 2.65 19.87
C GLN A 61 0.44 2.32 20.80
N LYS A 62 0.71 1.60 21.88
CA LYS A 62 -0.27 1.43 22.97
C LYS A 62 -0.56 2.79 23.57
N LEU A 63 -1.84 3.15 23.66
CA LEU A 63 -2.30 4.43 24.18
C LEU A 63 -3.61 4.22 24.94
N GLY A 64 -3.54 4.37 26.27
CA GLY A 64 -4.65 4.05 27.16
C GLY A 64 -5.05 2.56 27.06
N PRO A 65 -6.35 2.24 27.00
CA PRO A 65 -6.80 0.86 26.86
C PRO A 65 -6.54 0.28 25.46
N GLY A 66 -6.27 1.12 24.46
CA GLY A 66 -6.19 0.76 23.06
C GLY A 66 -4.83 0.99 22.41
N SER A 67 -4.84 1.16 21.10
CA SER A 67 -3.62 1.43 20.32
C SER A 67 -3.90 2.36 19.17
N ILE A 68 -3.06 3.40 19.03
CA ILE A 68 -3.03 4.23 17.82
C ILE A 68 -2.17 3.56 16.75
N ARG A 69 -2.60 3.66 15.50
CA ARG A 69 -1.90 3.17 14.31
C ARG A 69 -1.69 4.31 13.34
N LEU A 70 -0.46 4.45 12.86
CA LEU A 70 -0.07 5.37 11.81
C LEU A 70 0.57 4.56 10.68
N GLY A 71 0.21 4.88 9.44
CA GLY A 71 0.79 4.29 8.25
C GLY A 71 1.05 5.37 7.21
N PHE A 72 2.18 5.27 6.52
CA PHE A 72 2.54 6.13 5.39
C PHE A 72 3.10 5.27 4.27
N ALA A 73 2.55 5.41 3.06
CA ALA A 73 3.03 4.76 1.85
C ALA A 73 3.47 5.81 0.83
N LEU A 74 4.50 5.48 0.05
CA LEU A 74 4.96 6.24 -1.10
C LEU A 74 5.11 5.28 -2.29
N ALA A 75 4.44 5.60 -3.39
CA ALA A 75 4.70 5.01 -4.69
C ALA A 75 5.44 6.04 -5.55
N SER A 76 6.67 5.71 -5.97
CA SER A 76 7.39 6.51 -6.94
C SER A 76 6.69 6.50 -8.30
N ASN A 77 7.08 7.42 -9.18
CA ASN A 77 6.63 7.39 -10.58
C ASN A 77 6.99 6.04 -11.21
N GLY A 78 6.10 5.55 -12.08
CA GLY A 78 6.40 4.43 -12.93
C GLY A 78 7.43 4.78 -14.00
N ALA A 79 8.29 3.82 -14.32
CA ALA A 79 9.32 3.94 -15.35
C ALA A 79 9.33 2.73 -16.28
N GLY A 80 9.87 2.91 -17.48
CA GLY A 80 9.91 1.91 -18.54
C GLY A 80 9.11 2.34 -19.77
N ASN A 81 9.03 1.46 -20.76
CA ASN A 81 8.46 1.77 -22.08
C ASN A 81 7.05 1.23 -22.27
N ALA A 82 6.50 0.51 -21.28
CA ALA A 82 5.14 0.02 -21.33
C ALA A 82 4.14 1.18 -21.45
N THR A 83 3.19 1.02 -22.36
CA THR A 83 2.03 1.91 -22.54
C THR A 83 0.80 1.42 -21.77
N GLU A 84 0.78 0.15 -21.35
CA GLU A 84 -0.29 -0.40 -20.53
C GLU A 84 -0.22 0.10 -19.08
N THR A 85 -1.36 -0.03 -18.40
CA THR A 85 -1.49 0.14 -16.95
C THR A 85 -1.71 -1.23 -16.32
N VAL A 86 -0.96 -1.53 -15.25
CA VAL A 86 -1.15 -2.73 -14.42
C VAL A 86 -1.69 -2.28 -13.06
N GLY A 87 -2.96 -2.59 -12.75
CA GLY A 87 -3.63 -2.05 -11.56
C GLY A 87 -3.74 -0.52 -11.62
N PHE A 88 -3.18 0.18 -10.63
CA PHE A 88 -3.10 1.66 -10.62
C PHE A 88 -1.75 2.20 -11.11
N PHE A 89 -0.92 1.33 -11.67
CA PHE A 89 0.48 1.60 -11.94
C PHE A 89 0.72 1.65 -13.46
N ARG A 90 1.28 2.78 -13.93
CA ARG A 90 1.67 3.04 -15.32
C ARG A 90 2.98 3.81 -15.40
N SER A 91 3.65 3.74 -16.55
CA SER A 91 4.88 4.51 -16.78
C SER A 91 4.59 6.00 -16.98
N GLY A 92 5.52 6.86 -16.57
CA GLY A 92 5.52 8.28 -16.93
C GLY A 92 5.71 9.24 -15.76
N ALA A 93 5.92 10.51 -16.10
CA ALA A 93 6.03 11.58 -15.13
C ALA A 93 4.73 11.76 -14.33
N ASP A 94 4.86 12.15 -13.07
CA ASP A 94 3.73 12.45 -12.17
C ASP A 94 2.71 11.32 -12.00
N THR A 95 3.16 10.07 -12.10
CA THR A 95 2.35 8.87 -11.89
C THR A 95 2.47 8.31 -10.46
N GLY A 96 3.30 8.91 -9.60
CA GLY A 96 3.46 8.52 -8.20
C GLY A 96 2.35 9.05 -7.27
N ALA A 97 2.29 8.49 -6.06
CA ALA A 97 1.31 8.87 -5.04
C ALA A 97 1.85 8.65 -3.62
N THR A 98 1.28 9.34 -2.65
CA THR A 98 1.46 9.03 -1.22
C THR A 98 0.13 8.62 -0.60
N GLN A 99 0.17 7.81 0.45
CA GLN A 99 -1.01 7.53 1.25
C GLN A 99 -0.66 7.66 2.72
N PHE A 100 -1.54 8.27 3.51
CA PHE A 100 -1.43 8.22 4.95
C PHE A 100 -2.69 7.62 5.56
N THR A 101 -2.51 6.96 6.70
CA THR A 101 -3.59 6.36 7.48
C THR A 101 -3.34 6.62 8.96
N VAL A 102 -4.37 7.09 9.66
CA VAL A 102 -4.40 7.20 11.11
C VAL A 102 -5.61 6.45 11.62
N GLY A 103 -5.43 5.65 12.67
CA GLY A 103 -6.53 4.90 13.27
C GLY A 103 -6.30 4.60 14.73
N TYR A 104 -7.37 4.17 15.39
CA TYR A 104 -7.37 3.75 16.78
C TYR A 104 -8.18 2.47 16.95
N ASP A 105 -7.59 1.51 17.63
CA ASP A 105 -8.27 0.29 18.08
C ASP A 105 -8.59 0.41 19.57
N TYR A 106 -9.86 0.24 19.93
CA TYR A 106 -10.32 0.18 21.32
C TYR A 106 -10.79 -1.25 21.64
N PRO A 107 -10.07 -2.01 22.48
CA PRO A 107 -10.53 -3.33 22.89
C PRO A 107 -11.70 -3.20 23.88
N LEU A 108 -12.83 -3.82 23.55
CA LEU A 108 -13.96 -4.01 24.46
C LEU A 108 -13.76 -5.27 25.33
N SER A 109 -13.06 -6.28 24.78
CA SER A 109 -12.68 -7.51 25.48
C SER A 109 -11.46 -8.14 24.81
N LYS A 110 -11.05 -9.34 25.26
CA LYS A 110 -10.02 -10.14 24.56
C LYS A 110 -10.44 -10.56 23.14
N ARG A 111 -11.75 -10.57 22.86
CA ARG A 111 -12.35 -11.09 21.62
C ARG A 111 -13.01 -10.01 20.78
N THR A 112 -13.38 -8.87 21.38
CA THR A 112 -14.10 -7.78 20.71
C THR A 112 -13.29 -6.49 20.75
N ALA A 113 -13.17 -5.81 19.61
CA ALA A 113 -12.59 -4.47 19.54
C ALA A 113 -13.38 -3.58 18.58
N LEU A 114 -13.54 -2.31 18.93
CA LEU A 114 -13.94 -1.27 18.00
C LEU A 114 -12.68 -0.72 17.31
N PHE A 115 -12.82 -0.35 16.05
CA PHE A 115 -11.76 0.35 15.32
C PHE A 115 -12.33 1.51 14.54
N THR A 116 -11.55 2.57 14.43
CA THR A 116 -11.82 3.66 13.50
C THR A 116 -10.53 4.07 12.82
N TYR A 117 -10.62 4.51 11.57
CA TYR A 117 -9.49 5.09 10.86
C TYR A 117 -9.92 6.10 9.82
N TYR A 118 -9.00 6.98 9.50
CA TYR A 118 -9.04 7.85 8.33
C TYR A 118 -7.84 7.53 7.44
N SER A 119 -8.05 7.49 6.13
CA SER A 119 -6.98 7.31 5.15
C SER A 119 -7.20 8.23 3.96
N ARG A 120 -6.11 8.77 3.41
CA ARG A 120 -6.14 9.59 2.19
C ARG A 120 -4.95 9.25 1.31
N ILE A 121 -5.24 9.12 0.02
CA ILE A 121 -4.24 9.02 -1.04
C ILE A 121 -4.10 10.41 -1.66
N ASN A 122 -2.86 10.86 -1.83
CA ASN A 122 -2.51 12.05 -2.58
C ASN A 122 -1.85 11.61 -3.89
N ASN A 123 -2.58 11.77 -4.99
CA ASN A 123 -2.10 11.42 -6.31
C ASN A 123 -1.36 12.61 -6.91
N LYS A 124 -0.24 12.34 -7.59
CA LYS A 124 0.31 13.32 -8.53
C LYS A 124 -0.61 13.44 -9.76
N LYS A 125 -0.38 14.48 -10.57
CA LYS A 125 -1.24 14.88 -11.70
C LYS A 125 -1.69 13.73 -12.61
N ASN A 126 -0.81 12.75 -12.89
CA ASN A 126 -1.09 11.64 -13.80
C ASN A 126 -1.34 10.31 -13.07
N ALA A 127 -1.32 10.31 -11.74
CA ALA A 127 -1.49 9.12 -10.92
C ALA A 127 -2.98 8.78 -10.72
N ILE A 128 -3.29 7.48 -10.64
CA ILE A 128 -4.66 6.93 -10.51
C ILE A 128 -4.76 5.94 -9.35
N TYR A 129 -3.97 6.14 -8.29
CA TYR A 129 -4.07 5.25 -7.14
C TYR A 129 -5.42 5.43 -6.44
N ASP A 130 -6.04 4.30 -6.15
CA ASP A 130 -7.30 4.19 -5.42
C ASP A 130 -7.15 3.17 -4.29
N PHE A 131 -8.17 3.04 -3.44
CA PHE A 131 -8.18 2.01 -2.41
C PHE A 131 -8.24 0.61 -3.05
N ALA A 132 -7.35 -0.28 -2.63
CA ALA A 132 -7.26 -1.64 -3.18
C ALA A 132 -8.54 -2.47 -2.93
N ILE A 133 -9.31 -2.12 -1.90
CA ILE A 133 -10.60 -2.72 -1.57
C ILE A 133 -11.63 -1.59 -1.60
N ASN A 134 -12.76 -1.82 -2.27
CA ASN A 134 -13.82 -0.82 -2.48
C ASN A 134 -13.28 0.45 -3.17
N ASN A 135 -12.67 0.28 -4.34
CA ASN A 135 -12.18 1.38 -5.15
C ASN A 135 -13.31 2.34 -5.55
N LEU A 136 -13.00 3.63 -5.66
CA LEU A 136 -13.95 4.68 -5.99
C LEU A 136 -14.03 4.97 -7.51
N GLY A 137 -13.07 4.46 -8.30
CA GLY A 137 -13.00 4.72 -9.73
C GLY A 137 -12.49 6.11 -10.06
N VAL A 138 -11.43 6.56 -9.37
CA VAL A 138 -10.94 7.94 -9.46
C VAL A 138 -10.30 8.31 -10.80
N SER A 139 -10.45 9.57 -11.20
CA SER A 139 -9.71 10.17 -12.33
C SER A 139 -8.25 10.46 -11.95
N ALA A 140 -7.40 10.66 -12.97
CA ALA A 140 -6.01 11.04 -12.76
C ALA A 140 -5.88 12.31 -11.92
N GLY A 141 -4.99 12.27 -10.92
CA GLY A 141 -4.72 13.38 -10.00
C GLY A 141 -5.78 13.61 -8.91
N ALA A 142 -6.83 12.79 -8.83
CA ALA A 142 -7.80 12.91 -7.74
C ALA A 142 -7.26 12.28 -6.45
N ASP A 143 -7.63 12.84 -5.30
CA ASP A 143 -7.16 12.43 -3.98
C ASP A 143 -8.26 11.69 -3.19
N PRO A 144 -8.45 10.36 -3.37
CA PRO A 144 -9.48 9.65 -2.64
C PRO A 144 -9.16 9.58 -1.14
N GLN A 145 -10.20 9.67 -0.33
CA GLN A 145 -10.13 9.60 1.13
C GLN A 145 -11.27 8.74 1.68
N THR A 146 -11.04 8.14 2.84
CA THR A 146 -12.02 7.29 3.52
C THR A 146 -11.96 7.49 5.02
N PHE A 147 -13.12 7.40 5.66
CA PHE A 147 -13.27 7.28 7.09
C PHE A 147 -14.06 6.00 7.38
N ALA A 148 -13.60 5.23 8.35
CA ALA A 148 -14.24 3.99 8.74
C ALA A 148 -14.46 3.93 10.25
N LEU A 149 -15.57 3.33 10.65
CA LEU A 149 -15.87 2.89 12.00
C LEU A 149 -16.37 1.45 11.90
N GLY A 150 -15.83 0.55 12.70
CA GLY A 150 -16.21 -0.85 12.67
C GLY A 150 -15.90 -1.59 13.96
N MET A 151 -16.26 -2.88 13.96
CA MET A 151 -16.04 -3.79 15.07
C MET A 151 -15.47 -5.10 14.55
N ARG A 152 -14.51 -5.67 15.28
CA ARG A 152 -14.03 -7.04 15.08
C ARG A 152 -14.42 -7.89 16.29
N HIS A 153 -14.94 -9.08 16.04
CA HIS A 153 -15.26 -10.07 17.07
C HIS A 153 -14.68 -11.44 16.69
N ASN A 154 -13.94 -12.07 17.61
CA ASN A 154 -13.31 -13.38 17.42
C ASN A 154 -14.01 -14.44 18.30
N PHE A 155 -14.67 -15.42 17.66
CA PHE A 155 -15.39 -16.51 18.33
C PHE A 155 -14.47 -17.62 18.85
#